data_AF-A0A2G5X1S7-F1
#
_entry.id   AF-A0A2G5X1S7-F1
#
_cell.length_a   1.000
_cell.length_b   1.000
_cell.length_c   1.000
_cell.angle_alpha   90.00
_cell.angle_beta   90.00
_cell.angle_gamma   90.00
#
_symmetry.space_group_name_H-M   'P 1'
#
loop_
_entity.id
_entity.type
_entity.pdbx_description
1 polymer ?
#
loop_
_entity_poly.entity_id
_entity_poly.type
_entity_poly.pdbx_seq_one_letter_code
_entity_poly.pdbx_strand_id
1 'polypeptide(L)'
;MKKLIFAFMLAVLSFSIALPTGTNAAAKTTTMYVHAKNDIVLRTKPSQNAERMGTIKNHSKLTVFSSSNGWSHVQAGKDKGFVYTSALSKKNPNAAPTTVNGGLSPAGGLTLTYEPSFMVNTKETFITRRDGETTYLFNKNKKSPFSYAEFVYHEDKNRLLMGVAESDFIFVDAVLPLRQGTSFTEYHFEQNYKVLVESTTKTIKVKAGSFRNVVILRYPNGSREYLAKGIGIIKSTDTNGKVYTELTAVKQKK
;
A
#
# COMPACT_ATOMS: atom_id res chain seq x y z
N MET A 1 -66.49 -22.32 -72.93
CA MET A 1 -66.70 -21.20 -71.98
C MET A 1 -66.23 -21.62 -70.59
N LYS A 2 -65.03 -21.22 -70.19
CA LYS A 2 -64.55 -21.10 -68.79
C LYS A 2 -63.32 -20.18 -68.86
N LYS A 3 -63.47 -18.97 -68.30
CA LYS A 3 -62.47 -17.90 -68.32
C LYS A 3 -61.36 -18.25 -67.33
N LEU A 4 -60.10 -18.20 -67.75
CA LEU A 4 -58.95 -18.21 -66.83
C LEU A 4 -58.23 -16.88 -66.96
N ILE A 5 -58.31 -16.10 -65.88
CA ILE A 5 -57.65 -14.81 -65.69
C ILE A 5 -56.22 -15.10 -65.22
N PHE A 6 -55.21 -14.56 -65.89
CA PHE A 6 -53.85 -14.51 -65.38
C PHE A 6 -53.51 -13.05 -65.04
N ALA A 7 -53.30 -12.80 -63.75
CA ALA A 7 -52.94 -11.52 -63.18
C ALA A 7 -51.47 -11.20 -63.45
N PHE A 8 -51.21 -9.95 -63.85
CA PHE A 8 -49.88 -9.37 -64.02
C PHE A 8 -49.36 -8.92 -62.65
N MET A 9 -48.35 -9.60 -62.09
CA MET A 9 -47.69 -9.18 -60.85
C MET A 9 -46.42 -8.41 -61.20
N LEU A 10 -46.46 -7.09 -60.99
CA LEU A 10 -45.34 -6.17 -61.23
C LEU A 10 -44.36 -6.24 -60.04
N ALA A 11 -43.18 -6.82 -60.26
CA ALA A 11 -42.10 -6.85 -59.27
C ALA A 11 -41.34 -5.52 -59.27
N VAL A 12 -41.49 -4.73 -58.20
CA VAL A 12 -40.72 -3.50 -57.97
C VAL A 12 -39.46 -3.87 -57.19
N LEU A 13 -38.30 -3.84 -57.86
CA LEU A 13 -36.99 -4.07 -57.25
C LEU A 13 -36.53 -2.78 -56.55
N SER A 14 -36.63 -2.71 -55.22
CA SER A 14 -36.09 -1.60 -54.43
C SER A 14 -34.65 -1.91 -54.02
N PHE A 15 -33.69 -1.21 -54.63
CA PHE A 15 -32.27 -1.28 -54.26
C PHE A 15 -32.02 -0.33 -53.08
N SER A 16 -31.99 -0.86 -51.85
CA SER A 16 -31.65 -0.10 -50.65
C SER A 16 -30.14 -0.12 -50.43
N ILE A 17 -29.47 1.02 -50.60
CA ILE A 17 -28.07 1.21 -50.24
C ILE A 17 -27.99 1.37 -48.71
N ALA A 18 -27.56 0.32 -48.02
CA ALA A 18 -27.24 0.39 -46.60
C ALA A 18 -25.88 1.08 -46.41
N LEU A 19 -25.87 2.29 -45.85
CA LEU A 19 -24.65 2.91 -45.33
C LEU A 19 -24.17 2.13 -44.09
N PRO A 20 -22.91 1.71 -44.01
CA PRO A 20 -22.39 1.09 -42.79
C PRO A 20 -22.28 2.16 -41.70
N THR A 21 -23.14 2.05 -40.69
CA THR A 21 -23.00 2.80 -39.44
C THR A 21 -21.80 2.25 -38.68
N GLY A 22 -20.65 2.91 -38.83
CA GLY A 22 -19.45 2.61 -38.05
C GLY A 22 -19.75 2.80 -36.56
N THR A 23 -19.90 1.68 -35.85
CA THR A 23 -19.93 1.67 -34.40
C THR A 23 -18.54 2.02 -33.89
N ASN A 24 -18.38 3.25 -33.40
CA ASN A 24 -17.15 3.71 -32.76
C ASN A 24 -16.98 2.92 -31.44
N ALA A 25 -16.29 1.78 -31.50
CA ALA A 25 -15.87 1.06 -30.32
C ALA A 25 -14.97 1.97 -29.49
N ALA A 26 -15.36 2.23 -28.23
CA ALA A 26 -14.57 3.04 -27.32
C ALA A 26 -13.15 2.46 -27.23
N ALA A 27 -12.15 3.24 -27.66
CA ALA A 27 -10.77 2.79 -27.68
C ALA A 27 -10.32 2.40 -26.27
N LYS A 28 -9.90 1.14 -26.11
CA LYS A 28 -9.47 0.60 -24.83
C LYS A 28 -8.16 1.26 -24.39
N THR A 29 -8.23 2.09 -23.36
CA THR A 29 -7.04 2.72 -22.76
C THR A 29 -6.45 1.84 -21.65
N THR A 30 -5.13 1.96 -21.42
CA THR A 30 -4.43 1.28 -20.32
C THR A 30 -3.72 2.27 -19.42
N THR A 31 -3.84 2.11 -18.10
CA THR A 31 -3.02 2.86 -17.14
C THR A 31 -1.61 2.29 -17.10
N MET A 32 -0.59 3.13 -17.27
CA MET A 32 0.83 2.79 -17.10
C MET A 32 1.55 3.85 -16.27
N TYR A 33 2.83 3.62 -15.97
CA TYR A 33 3.66 4.48 -15.17
C TYR A 33 4.99 4.73 -15.88
N VAL A 34 5.54 5.92 -15.72
CA VAL A 34 6.90 6.21 -16.18
C VAL A 34 7.89 5.38 -15.35
N HIS A 35 8.74 4.62 -16.03
CA HIS A 35 9.79 3.81 -15.44
C HIS A 35 11.05 3.93 -16.29
N ALA A 36 11.78 5.02 -16.06
CA ALA A 36 13.05 5.33 -16.73
C ALA A 36 14.11 5.70 -15.70
N LYS A 37 15.36 5.95 -16.13
CA LYS A 37 16.41 6.44 -15.23
C LYS A 37 16.16 7.86 -14.73
N ASN A 38 15.54 8.70 -15.58
CA ASN A 38 15.25 10.12 -15.33
C ASN A 38 13.84 10.45 -15.85
N ASP A 39 13.42 11.71 -15.66
CA ASP A 39 12.21 12.27 -16.27
C ASP A 39 12.25 12.13 -17.80
N ILE A 40 11.06 12.00 -18.41
CA ILE A 40 10.90 11.76 -19.84
C ILE A 40 10.27 12.96 -20.54
N VAL A 41 10.40 13.00 -21.86
CA VAL A 41 9.91 14.10 -22.69
C VAL A 41 8.59 13.71 -23.34
N LEU A 42 7.58 14.56 -23.22
CA LEU A 42 6.34 14.47 -23.99
C LEU A 42 6.53 15.19 -25.33
N ARG A 43 6.23 14.53 -26.43
CA ARG A 43 6.43 15.07 -27.79
C ARG A 43 5.14 15.19 -28.57
N THR A 44 5.10 16.10 -29.53
CA THR A 44 3.92 16.31 -30.40
C THR A 44 3.67 15.17 -31.38
N LYS A 45 4.71 14.41 -31.75
CA LYS A 45 4.66 13.32 -32.75
C LYS A 45 5.53 12.13 -32.30
N PRO A 46 5.28 10.90 -32.81
CA PRO A 46 6.10 9.71 -32.51
C PRO A 46 7.44 9.75 -33.25
N SER A 47 8.28 10.74 -32.94
CA SER A 47 9.60 10.94 -33.55
C SER A 47 10.58 11.54 -32.56
N GLN A 48 11.84 11.12 -32.63
CA GLN A 48 12.90 11.57 -31.73
C GLN A 48 13.19 13.07 -31.90
N ASN A 49 12.94 13.60 -33.10
CA ASN A 49 13.18 15.01 -33.47
C ASN A 49 11.92 15.87 -33.39
N ALA A 50 10.79 15.31 -32.95
CA ALA A 50 9.55 16.08 -32.77
C ALA A 50 9.69 17.10 -31.63
N GLU A 51 8.92 18.19 -31.74
CA GLU A 51 8.86 19.24 -30.74
C GLU A 51 8.57 18.69 -29.33
N ARG A 52 9.26 19.27 -28.34
CA ARG A 52 9.13 18.91 -26.93
C ARG A 52 7.99 19.74 -26.34
N MET A 53 6.87 19.10 -26.01
CA MET A 53 5.73 19.75 -25.37
C MET A 53 5.95 19.97 -23.88
N GLY A 54 6.74 19.09 -23.26
CA GLY A 54 7.00 19.17 -21.83
C GLY A 54 7.79 17.98 -21.29
N THR A 55 7.88 17.94 -19.97
CA THR A 55 8.60 16.93 -19.21
C THR A 55 7.62 16.22 -18.27
N ILE A 56 7.68 14.89 -18.26
CA ILE A 56 6.90 14.04 -17.36
C ILE A 56 7.86 13.47 -16.33
N LYS A 57 7.56 13.71 -15.04
CA LYS A 57 8.36 13.18 -13.94
C LYS A 57 8.41 11.66 -13.96
N ASN A 58 9.56 11.08 -13.62
CA ASN A 58 9.67 9.65 -13.42
C ASN A 58 8.63 9.17 -12.38
N HIS A 59 8.14 7.94 -12.52
CA HIS A 59 7.08 7.34 -11.70
C HIS A 59 5.67 7.96 -11.83
N SER A 60 5.47 8.94 -12.72
CA SER A 60 4.14 9.51 -12.97
C SER A 60 3.20 8.48 -13.57
N LYS A 61 1.92 8.53 -13.15
CA LYS A 61 0.84 7.73 -13.73
C LYS A 61 0.36 8.36 -15.04
N LEU A 62 0.17 7.54 -16.07
CA LEU A 62 -0.24 7.92 -17.42
C LEU A 62 -1.40 7.07 -17.91
N THR A 63 -2.23 7.65 -18.77
CA THR A 63 -3.20 6.88 -19.58
C THR A 63 -2.59 6.67 -20.96
N VAL A 64 -2.47 5.42 -21.40
CA VAL A 64 -1.96 5.04 -22.73
C VAL A 64 -3.14 4.72 -23.64
N PHE A 65 -3.24 5.42 -24.77
CA PHE A 65 -4.29 5.22 -25.77
C PHE A 65 -3.89 4.18 -26.81
N SER A 66 -2.63 4.21 -27.24
CA SER A 66 -2.10 3.29 -28.24
C SER A 66 -0.59 3.17 -28.10
N SER A 67 -0.02 2.10 -28.66
CA SER A 67 1.43 1.93 -28.76
C SER A 67 1.77 1.25 -30.08
N SER A 68 2.72 1.81 -30.80
CA SER A 68 3.18 1.31 -32.10
C SER A 68 4.59 1.83 -32.38
N ASN A 69 5.41 1.02 -33.03
CA ASN A 69 6.76 1.41 -33.49
C ASN A 69 7.64 2.04 -32.39
N GLY A 70 7.56 1.53 -31.17
CA GLY A 70 8.34 2.02 -30.02
C GLY A 70 7.83 3.32 -29.39
N TRP A 71 6.70 3.86 -29.86
CA TRP A 71 6.06 5.04 -29.31
C TRP A 71 4.69 4.72 -28.72
N SER A 72 4.36 5.40 -27.62
CA SER A 72 3.06 5.35 -26.98
C SER A 72 2.40 6.72 -27.03
N HIS A 73 1.16 6.78 -27.50
CA HIS A 73 0.33 7.97 -27.36
C HIS A 73 -0.30 7.96 -25.96
N VAL A 74 0.01 8.98 -25.16
CA VAL A 74 -0.31 9.03 -23.74
C VAL A 74 -0.99 10.33 -23.36
N GLN A 75 -1.72 10.31 -22.25
CA GLN A 75 -2.16 11.49 -21.52
C GLN A 75 -1.42 11.58 -20.19
N ALA A 76 -0.76 12.72 -19.97
CA ALA A 76 -0.10 13.11 -18.73
C ALA A 76 -0.83 14.33 -18.15
N GLY A 77 -1.70 14.12 -17.16
CA GLY A 77 -2.57 15.18 -16.66
C GLY A 77 -3.56 15.65 -17.75
N LYS A 78 -3.40 16.90 -18.21
CA LYS A 78 -4.24 17.47 -19.29
C LYS A 78 -3.60 17.32 -20.68
N ASP A 79 -2.29 17.09 -20.75
CA ASP A 79 -1.55 17.08 -22.00
C ASP A 79 -1.57 15.70 -22.65
N LYS A 80 -1.71 15.65 -23.97
CA LYS A 80 -1.63 14.44 -24.79
C LYS A 80 -0.47 14.54 -25.76
N GLY A 81 0.25 13.46 -25.93
CA GLY A 81 1.40 13.42 -26.83
C GLY A 81 2.06 12.05 -26.84
N PHE A 82 3.29 12.00 -27.33
CA PHE A 82 4.01 10.76 -27.58
C PHE A 82 5.25 10.64 -26.69
N VAL A 83 5.46 9.44 -26.17
CA VAL A 83 6.64 9.05 -25.39
C VAL A 83 7.17 7.71 -25.90
N TYR A 84 8.42 7.38 -25.57
CA TYR A 84 8.94 6.04 -25.87
C TYR A 84 8.23 4.99 -25.03
N THR A 85 7.75 3.92 -25.67
CA THR A 85 7.09 2.79 -24.99
C THR A 85 8.01 2.11 -23.98
N SER A 86 9.31 2.05 -24.27
CA SER A 86 10.33 1.47 -23.38
C SER A 86 10.48 2.20 -22.04
N ALA A 87 10.01 3.45 -21.95
CA ALA A 87 10.01 4.22 -20.71
C ALA A 87 8.76 3.98 -19.85
N LEU A 88 7.85 3.09 -20.26
CA LEU A 88 6.59 2.83 -19.58
C LEU A 88 6.57 1.43 -18.97
N SER A 89 5.94 1.32 -17.79
CA SER A 89 5.68 0.05 -17.13
C SER A 89 4.23 -0.04 -16.66
N LYS A 90 3.65 -1.24 -16.69
CA LYS A 90 2.36 -1.50 -16.05
C LYS A 90 2.48 -1.55 -14.52
N LYS A 91 3.68 -1.83 -14.00
CA LYS A 91 3.95 -1.90 -12.57
C LYS A 91 4.01 -0.50 -12.00
N ASN A 92 3.15 -0.21 -11.03
CA ASN A 92 3.24 1.04 -10.27
C ASN A 92 4.54 1.04 -9.44
N PRO A 93 5.51 1.93 -9.73
CA PRO A 93 6.76 2.00 -8.98
C PRO A 93 6.53 2.47 -7.53
N ASN A 94 5.43 3.16 -7.27
CA ASN A 94 5.00 3.60 -5.94
C ASN A 94 3.93 2.68 -5.34
N ALA A 95 3.81 1.43 -5.82
CA ALA A 95 2.90 0.47 -5.21
C ALA A 95 3.30 0.24 -3.76
N ALA A 96 2.32 0.36 -2.85
CA ALA A 96 2.53 0.00 -1.46
C ALA A 96 2.90 -1.51 -1.38
N PRO A 97 3.88 -1.89 -0.55
CA PRO A 97 4.33 -3.26 -0.48
C PRO A 97 3.23 -4.15 0.10
N THR A 98 2.84 -5.19 -0.63
CA THR A 98 1.86 -6.18 -0.14
C THR A 98 2.50 -7.26 0.73
N THR A 99 3.84 -7.30 0.80
CA THR A 99 4.62 -8.20 1.65
C THR A 99 5.63 -7.38 2.46
N VAL A 100 5.70 -7.63 3.77
CA VAL A 100 6.64 -6.99 4.70
C VAL A 100 7.54 -8.07 5.29
N ASN A 101 8.84 -7.98 5.01
CA ASN A 101 9.84 -8.95 5.47
C ASN A 101 10.47 -8.60 6.84
N GLY A 102 9.99 -7.53 7.48
CA GLY A 102 10.52 -7.02 8.75
C GLY A 102 10.83 -5.53 8.73
N GLY A 103 11.65 -5.09 9.68
CA GLY A 103 11.94 -3.68 9.95
C GLY A 103 10.81 -2.99 10.69
N LEU A 104 9.91 -3.74 11.34
CA LEU A 104 8.81 -3.21 12.13
C LEU A 104 9.27 -2.81 13.53
N SER A 105 10.37 -3.35 14.04
CA SER A 105 10.94 -2.90 15.31
C SER A 105 11.32 -1.42 15.29
N PRO A 106 11.14 -0.67 16.40
CA PRO A 106 11.55 0.73 16.48
C PRO A 106 13.05 0.89 16.19
N ALA A 107 13.44 1.95 15.48
CA ALA A 107 14.85 2.29 15.34
C ALA A 107 15.44 2.68 16.70
N GLY A 108 16.75 2.48 16.90
CA GLY A 108 17.44 2.96 18.10
C GLY A 108 17.53 4.50 18.15
N GLY A 109 17.54 5.07 19.35
CA GLY A 109 17.69 6.52 19.55
C GLY A 109 16.41 7.34 19.34
N LEU A 110 15.25 6.68 19.25
CA LEU A 110 13.95 7.33 19.23
C LEU A 110 13.48 7.65 20.65
N THR A 111 12.67 8.70 20.78
CA THR A 111 11.82 8.96 21.92
C THR A 111 10.37 8.84 21.45
N LEU A 112 9.65 7.85 21.96
CA LEU A 112 8.28 7.52 21.60
C LEU A 112 7.36 7.86 22.77
N THR A 113 6.30 8.63 22.54
CA THR A 113 5.31 8.98 23.58
C THR A 113 3.98 8.34 23.26
N TYR A 114 3.38 7.64 24.23
CA TYR A 114 2.09 6.96 24.08
C TYR A 114 1.07 7.51 25.06
N GLU A 115 -0.19 7.63 24.63
CA GLU A 115 -1.33 8.04 25.46
C GLU A 115 -2.67 7.57 24.82
N PRO A 116 -3.31 6.51 25.36
CA PRO A 116 -2.85 5.71 26.50
C PRO A 116 -1.61 4.85 26.16
N SER A 117 -0.88 4.43 27.19
CA SER A 117 0.30 3.56 27.08
C SER A 117 -0.11 2.08 27.02
N PHE A 118 0.85 1.19 26.77
CA PHE A 118 0.61 -0.24 26.53
C PHE A 118 -0.13 -0.96 27.67
N MET A 119 0.23 -0.65 28.91
CA MET A 119 -0.28 -1.35 30.11
C MET A 119 -1.08 -0.43 31.05
N VAL A 120 -1.10 0.88 30.78
CA VAL A 120 -1.75 1.87 31.64
C VAL A 120 -2.48 2.89 30.80
N ASN A 121 -3.61 3.39 31.30
CA ASN A 121 -4.42 4.36 30.59
C ASN A 121 -3.86 5.80 30.61
N THR A 122 -2.61 5.97 31.02
CA THR A 122 -1.92 7.26 31.17
C THR A 122 -0.83 7.44 30.14
N LYS A 123 -0.20 8.62 30.13
CA LYS A 123 0.89 8.97 29.24
C LYS A 123 2.22 8.41 29.73
N GLU A 124 2.94 7.71 28.85
CA GLU A 124 4.32 7.30 29.09
C GLU A 124 5.22 7.68 27.91
N THR A 125 6.51 7.84 28.18
CA THR A 125 7.51 8.21 27.18
C THR A 125 8.70 7.27 27.28
N PHE A 126 9.08 6.67 26.15
CA PHE A 126 10.12 5.67 26.08
C PHE A 126 11.27 6.14 25.22
N ILE A 127 12.49 5.84 25.64
CA ILE A 127 13.70 5.98 24.83
C ILE A 127 14.05 4.60 24.28
N THR A 128 14.23 4.50 22.97
CA THR A 128 14.60 3.23 22.33
C THR A 128 16.11 3.05 22.30
N ARG A 129 16.59 1.85 22.62
CA ARG A 129 17.98 1.43 22.34
C ARG A 129 17.94 0.12 21.59
N ARG A 130 18.67 0.05 20.49
CA ARG A 130 18.76 -1.15 19.66
C ARG A 130 20.11 -1.81 19.87
N ASP A 131 20.08 -3.12 20.05
CA ASP A 131 21.26 -3.98 20.08
C ASP A 131 20.96 -5.23 19.25
N GLY A 132 21.66 -5.37 18.12
CA GLY A 132 21.37 -6.41 17.13
C GLY A 132 19.91 -6.42 16.67
N GLU A 133 19.27 -7.59 16.82
CA GLU A 133 17.88 -7.87 16.47
C GLU A 133 16.87 -7.37 17.54
N THR A 134 17.38 -6.88 18.67
CA THR A 134 16.55 -6.50 19.83
C THR A 134 16.47 -4.97 19.97
N THR A 135 15.28 -4.44 20.22
CA THR A 135 15.07 -3.03 20.56
C THR A 135 14.35 -2.89 21.89
N TYR A 136 15.00 -2.24 22.84
CA TYR A 136 14.52 -2.00 24.20
C TYR A 136 13.87 -0.64 24.33
N LEU A 137 12.76 -0.55 25.06
CA LEU A 137 12.04 0.69 25.38
C LEU A 137 12.19 1.00 26.87
N PHE A 138 12.98 2.02 27.19
CA PHE A 138 13.19 2.48 28.57
C PHE A 138 12.27 3.64 28.88
N ASN A 139 11.45 3.52 29.91
CA ASN A 139 10.60 4.62 30.33
C ASN A 139 11.45 5.77 30.89
N LYS A 140 11.24 6.97 30.36
CA LYS A 140 12.01 8.16 30.70
C LYS A 140 11.80 8.60 32.16
N ASN A 141 10.62 8.34 32.72
CA ASN A 141 10.23 8.82 34.04
C ASN A 141 10.54 7.80 35.15
N LYS A 142 10.65 6.51 34.82
CA LYS A 142 11.02 5.48 35.81
C LYS A 142 12.53 5.40 35.91
N LYS A 143 13.08 5.94 37.00
CA LYS A 143 14.51 5.78 37.34
C LYS A 143 14.69 4.47 38.10
N SER A 144 14.88 3.37 37.39
CA SER A 144 15.37 2.14 38.02
C SER A 144 16.88 2.25 38.23
N PRO A 145 17.42 1.93 39.43
CA PRO A 145 18.88 1.86 39.63
C PRO A 145 19.53 0.80 38.73
N PHE A 146 18.76 -0.17 38.25
CA PHE A 146 19.22 -1.24 37.37
C PHE A 146 18.95 -0.97 35.87
N SER A 147 18.32 0.17 35.54
CA SER A 147 18.03 0.59 34.15
C SER A 147 17.33 -0.47 33.30
N TYR A 148 16.31 -1.17 33.82
CA TYR A 148 15.55 -2.13 33.03
C TYR A 148 14.68 -1.45 31.97
N ALA A 149 14.57 -2.08 30.80
CA ALA A 149 13.56 -1.72 29.82
C ALA A 149 12.18 -2.13 30.34
N GLU A 150 11.13 -1.43 29.93
CA GLU A 150 9.75 -1.86 30.23
C GLU A 150 9.19 -2.77 29.14
N PHE A 151 9.57 -2.50 27.90
CA PHE A 151 9.15 -3.28 26.74
C PHE A 151 10.35 -3.61 25.88
N VAL A 152 10.21 -4.70 25.15
CA VAL A 152 11.23 -5.19 24.23
C VAL A 152 10.58 -5.62 22.93
N TYR A 153 11.26 -5.29 21.83
CA TYR A 153 11.04 -5.88 20.52
C TYR A 153 12.20 -6.81 20.21
N HIS A 154 11.94 -7.96 19.63
CA HIS A 154 12.95 -8.81 19.01
C HIS A 154 12.49 -9.14 17.59
N GLU A 155 13.30 -8.81 16.58
CA GLU A 155 12.95 -9.01 15.18
C GLU A 155 14.13 -9.61 14.42
N ASP A 156 13.99 -10.87 14.06
CA ASP A 156 14.90 -11.59 13.19
C ASP A 156 14.28 -11.74 11.77
N LYS A 157 14.89 -12.55 10.91
CA LYS A 157 14.41 -12.79 9.54
C LYS A 157 13.06 -13.53 9.44
N ASN A 158 12.63 -14.19 10.50
CA ASN A 158 11.51 -15.13 10.55
C ASN A 158 10.38 -14.67 11.49
N ARG A 159 10.66 -13.79 12.46
CA ARG A 159 9.73 -13.47 13.53
C ARG A 159 9.91 -12.05 14.05
N LEU A 160 8.80 -11.45 14.45
CA LEU A 160 8.73 -10.22 15.21
C LEU A 160 8.01 -10.51 16.53
N LEU A 161 8.70 -10.28 17.64
CA LEU A 161 8.16 -10.35 18.99
C LEU A 161 8.13 -8.95 19.60
N MET A 162 7.06 -8.62 20.30
CA MET A 162 6.96 -7.44 21.16
C MET A 162 6.22 -7.77 22.45
N GLY A 163 6.83 -7.46 23.59
CA GLY A 163 6.34 -7.85 24.91
C GLY A 163 6.81 -6.91 26.02
N VAL A 164 6.37 -7.21 27.24
CA VAL A 164 6.97 -6.67 28.47
C VAL A 164 8.37 -7.27 28.61
N ALA A 165 9.38 -6.45 28.89
CA ALA A 165 10.74 -6.93 29.06
C ALA A 165 10.86 -7.81 30.32
N GLU A 166 11.72 -8.84 30.27
CA GLU A 166 11.92 -9.80 31.37
C GLU A 166 10.63 -10.52 31.83
N SER A 167 9.69 -10.69 30.90
CA SER A 167 8.38 -11.29 31.14
C SER A 167 7.97 -12.15 29.94
N ASP A 168 7.05 -13.05 30.18
CA ASP A 168 6.34 -13.86 29.20
C ASP A 168 5.10 -13.18 28.61
N PHE A 169 4.81 -11.94 29.02
CA PHE A 169 3.69 -11.16 28.51
C PHE A 169 4.01 -10.57 27.13
N ILE A 170 3.48 -11.21 26.09
CA ILE A 170 3.67 -10.82 24.68
C ILE A 170 2.43 -10.13 24.14
N PHE A 171 2.61 -9.01 23.43
CA PHE A 171 1.52 -8.31 22.73
C PHE A 171 1.44 -8.70 21.26
N VAL A 172 2.59 -8.92 20.61
CA VAL A 172 2.69 -9.30 19.21
C VAL A 172 3.73 -10.39 19.06
N ASP A 173 3.33 -11.49 18.44
CA ASP A 173 4.20 -12.56 17.96
C ASP A 173 3.86 -12.89 16.51
N ALA A 174 4.54 -12.19 15.59
CA ALA A 174 4.24 -12.24 14.16
C ALA A 174 5.31 -13.03 13.38
N VAL A 175 4.85 -13.92 12.50
CA VAL A 175 5.73 -14.67 11.58
C VAL A 175 6.02 -13.86 10.33
N LEU A 176 7.30 -13.62 10.06
CA LEU A 176 7.77 -12.94 8.86
C LEU A 176 8.05 -13.97 7.74
N PRO A 177 7.77 -13.63 6.46
CA PRO A 177 7.24 -12.36 5.98
C PRO A 177 5.71 -12.24 6.08
N LEU A 178 5.22 -11.04 6.38
CA LEU A 178 3.80 -10.73 6.48
C LEU A 178 3.21 -10.35 5.12
N ARG A 179 2.27 -11.15 4.63
CA ARG A 179 1.61 -10.94 3.33
C ARG A 179 0.17 -10.47 3.55
N GLN A 180 -0.22 -9.36 2.92
CA GLN A 180 -1.58 -8.83 3.07
C GLN A 180 -2.62 -9.87 2.66
N GLY A 181 -3.64 -10.05 3.51
CA GLY A 181 -4.73 -11.00 3.30
C GLY A 181 -4.43 -12.43 3.73
N THR A 182 -3.20 -12.74 4.15
CA THR A 182 -2.87 -14.06 4.70
C THR A 182 -3.01 -14.07 6.22
N SER A 183 -3.16 -15.25 6.80
CA SER A 183 -3.08 -15.44 8.24
C SER A 183 -1.86 -16.26 8.65
N PHE A 184 -1.38 -16.05 9.86
CA PHE A 184 -0.41 -16.91 10.54
C PHE A 184 -0.96 -17.32 11.91
N THR A 185 -0.32 -18.33 12.51
CA THR A 185 -0.65 -18.77 13.86
C THR A 185 0.30 -18.11 14.84
N GLU A 186 -0.27 -17.40 15.82
CA GLU A 186 0.44 -16.87 16.97
C GLU A 186 0.23 -17.83 18.14
N TYR A 187 1.31 -18.20 18.84
CA TYR A 187 1.29 -19.21 19.89
C TYR A 187 1.38 -18.54 21.26
N HIS A 188 0.27 -18.47 21.99
CA HIS A 188 0.22 -17.93 23.34
C HIS A 188 -0.15 -19.02 24.33
N PHE A 189 0.84 -19.54 25.05
CA PHE A 189 0.66 -20.52 26.13
C PHE A 189 -0.28 -21.68 25.80
N GLU A 190 -1.58 -21.53 26.11
CA GLU A 190 -2.62 -22.54 25.98
C GLU A 190 -3.54 -22.33 24.76
N GLN A 191 -3.40 -21.22 24.03
CA GLN A 191 -4.25 -20.86 22.91
C GLN A 191 -3.45 -20.40 21.68
N ASN A 192 -3.85 -20.92 20.54
CA ASN A 192 -3.33 -20.52 19.24
C ASN A 192 -4.28 -19.53 18.59
N TYR A 193 -3.80 -18.34 18.25
CA TYR A 193 -4.59 -17.33 17.55
C TYR A 193 -4.27 -17.34 16.07
N LYS A 194 -5.32 -17.43 15.24
CA LYS A 194 -5.18 -17.21 13.78
C LYS A 194 -5.25 -15.72 13.50
N VAL A 195 -4.10 -15.09 13.36
CA VAL A 195 -3.98 -13.64 13.16
C VAL A 195 -3.99 -13.32 11.67
N LEU A 196 -4.87 -12.42 11.25
CA LEU A 196 -4.97 -11.94 9.87
C LEU A 196 -4.06 -10.72 9.67
N VAL A 197 -3.24 -10.76 8.62
CA VAL A 197 -2.55 -9.56 8.11
C VAL A 197 -3.56 -8.75 7.29
N GLU A 198 -4.37 -7.94 7.96
CA GLU A 198 -5.47 -7.18 7.35
C GLU A 198 -4.95 -6.16 6.32
N SER A 199 -3.82 -5.52 6.62
CA SER A 199 -3.19 -4.59 5.69
C SER A 199 -1.69 -4.53 5.87
N THR A 200 -0.98 -4.20 4.79
CA THR A 200 0.42 -3.74 4.78
C THR A 200 0.57 -2.44 3.97
N THR A 201 -0.55 -1.88 3.53
CA THR A 201 -0.61 -0.83 2.49
C THR A 201 -1.39 0.41 2.93
N LYS A 202 -2.23 0.29 3.96
CA LYS A 202 -3.03 1.42 4.47
C LYS A 202 -2.14 2.51 5.06
N THR A 203 -2.60 3.75 4.91
CA THR A 203 -2.06 4.90 5.64
C THR A 203 -2.92 5.09 6.90
N ILE A 204 -2.29 5.11 8.07
CA ILE A 204 -2.97 5.29 9.37
C ILE A 204 -2.52 6.60 9.99
N LYS A 205 -3.49 7.41 10.39
CA LYS A 205 -3.29 8.64 11.14
C LYS A 205 -3.47 8.34 12.63
N VAL A 206 -2.52 8.80 13.44
CA VAL A 206 -2.55 8.84 14.91
C VAL A 206 -2.16 10.24 15.36
N LYS A 207 -2.22 10.53 16.66
CA LYS A 207 -1.80 11.82 17.22
C LYS A 207 -0.36 12.22 16.83
N ALA A 208 0.56 11.26 16.70
CA ALA A 208 1.94 11.52 16.25
C ALA A 208 2.10 11.86 14.76
N GLY A 209 1.05 11.69 13.94
CA GLY A 209 1.08 11.97 12.50
C GLY A 209 0.50 10.85 11.64
N SER A 210 0.85 10.86 10.35
CA SER A 210 0.37 9.88 9.36
C SER A 210 1.48 8.92 8.95
N PHE A 211 1.25 7.63 9.11
CA PHE A 211 2.17 6.56 8.75
C PHE A 211 1.63 5.81 7.53
N ARG A 212 2.45 5.65 6.48
CA ARG A 212 2.11 4.87 5.28
C ARG A 212 2.54 3.42 5.43
N ASN A 213 1.96 2.52 4.64
CA ASN A 213 2.32 1.10 4.59
C ASN A 213 2.27 0.44 5.97
N VAL A 214 1.23 0.76 6.74
CA VAL A 214 1.07 0.26 8.10
C VAL A 214 0.63 -1.19 8.04
N VAL A 215 1.32 -2.03 8.79
CA VAL A 215 0.93 -3.42 9.03
C VAL A 215 -0.20 -3.42 10.04
N ILE A 216 -1.33 -4.01 9.69
CA ILE A 216 -2.48 -4.16 10.57
C ILE A 216 -2.66 -5.65 10.81
N LEU A 217 -2.41 -6.08 12.03
CA LEU A 217 -2.70 -7.42 12.50
C LEU A 217 -4.08 -7.41 13.12
N ARG A 218 -4.97 -8.30 12.68
CA ARG A 218 -6.32 -8.46 13.23
C ARG A 218 -6.43 -9.83 13.89
N TYR A 219 -6.73 -9.82 15.18
CA TYR A 219 -6.93 -11.01 15.98
C TYR A 219 -8.35 -11.58 15.83
N PRO A 220 -8.57 -12.86 16.18
CA PRO A 220 -9.88 -13.51 16.07
C PRO A 220 -11.01 -12.77 16.80
N ASN A 221 -10.72 -12.18 17.96
CA ASN A 221 -11.67 -11.41 18.75
C ASN A 221 -12.01 -10.03 18.14
N GLY A 222 -11.38 -9.64 17.03
CA GLY A 222 -11.60 -8.36 16.34
C GLY A 222 -10.66 -7.23 16.75
N SER A 223 -9.86 -7.42 17.81
CA SER A 223 -8.81 -6.47 18.20
C SER A 223 -7.72 -6.36 17.13
N ARG A 224 -6.98 -5.25 17.15
CA ARG A 224 -5.96 -4.95 16.13
C ARG A 224 -4.74 -4.29 16.71
N GLU A 225 -3.61 -4.68 16.14
CA GLU A 225 -2.31 -4.04 16.34
C GLU A 225 -1.86 -3.36 15.04
N TYR A 226 -1.42 -2.12 15.14
CA TYR A 226 -1.02 -1.29 14.00
C TYR A 226 0.47 -0.99 14.10
N LEU A 227 1.29 -1.54 13.20
CA LEU A 227 2.74 -1.43 13.23
C LEU A 227 3.26 -0.62 12.04
N ALA A 228 4.14 0.33 12.31
CA ALA A 228 4.82 1.12 11.29
C ALA A 228 6.32 0.78 11.25
N LYS A 229 6.87 0.72 10.03
CA LYS A 229 8.29 0.42 9.80
C LYS A 229 9.19 1.39 10.56
N GLY A 230 10.14 0.85 11.34
CA GLY A 230 11.11 1.59 12.14
C GLY A 230 10.52 2.26 13.38
N ILE A 231 9.24 2.02 13.70
CA ILE A 231 8.54 2.67 14.81
C ILE A 231 7.91 1.66 15.78
N GLY A 232 7.53 0.47 15.31
CA GLY A 232 6.78 -0.50 16.10
C GLY A 232 5.28 -0.19 16.10
N ILE A 233 4.61 -0.57 17.19
CA ILE A 233 3.20 -0.31 17.41
C ILE A 233 2.96 1.21 17.46
N ILE A 234 2.08 1.71 16.60
CA ILE A 234 1.61 3.10 16.58
C ILE A 234 0.22 3.26 17.20
N LYS A 235 -0.56 2.18 17.25
CA LYS A 235 -1.93 2.14 17.77
C LYS A 235 -2.32 0.71 18.08
N SER A 236 -3.16 0.52 19.08
CA SER A 236 -3.81 -0.75 19.41
C SER A 236 -5.29 -0.52 19.72
N THR A 237 -6.16 -1.41 19.24
CA THR A 237 -7.62 -1.29 19.44
C THR A 237 -8.24 -2.57 19.95
N ASP A 238 -9.20 -2.46 20.86
CA ASP A 238 -9.94 -3.60 21.40
C ASP A 238 -10.93 -4.21 20.39
N THR A 239 -11.71 -5.18 20.84
CA THR A 239 -12.71 -5.89 20.03
C THR A 239 -13.80 -4.97 19.46
N ASN A 240 -14.06 -3.83 20.09
CA ASN A 240 -15.01 -2.81 19.67
C ASN A 240 -14.36 -1.68 18.84
N GLY A 241 -13.05 -1.77 18.60
CA GLY A 241 -12.28 -0.73 17.91
C GLY A 241 -11.91 0.46 18.78
N LYS A 242 -12.15 0.41 20.10
CA LYS A 242 -11.72 1.46 21.03
C LYS A 242 -10.20 1.41 21.17
N VAL A 243 -9.57 2.57 21.04
CA VAL A 243 -8.11 2.72 21.18
C VAL A 243 -7.72 2.58 22.64
N TYR A 244 -6.80 1.65 22.94
CA TYR A 244 -6.20 1.50 24.27
C TYR A 244 -4.70 1.79 24.29
N THR A 245 -4.05 1.87 23.12
CA THR A 245 -2.67 2.37 22.97
C THR A 245 -2.61 3.30 21.77
N GLU A 246 -2.00 4.48 21.91
CA GLU A 246 -1.81 5.38 20.76
C GLU A 246 -0.50 6.16 20.86
N LEU A 247 0.29 6.11 19.78
CA LEU A 247 1.50 6.91 19.65
C LEU A 247 1.13 8.38 19.40
N THR A 248 1.60 9.26 20.27
CA THR A 248 1.28 10.69 20.27
C THR A 248 2.44 11.60 19.89
N ALA A 249 3.68 11.13 20.03
CA ALA A 249 4.85 11.84 19.53
C ALA A 249 6.01 10.89 19.21
N VAL A 250 6.77 11.25 18.17
CA VAL A 250 8.06 10.63 17.82
C VAL A 250 9.11 11.73 17.75
N LYS A 251 10.23 11.55 18.46
CA LYS A 251 11.42 12.40 18.34
C LYS A 251 12.63 11.51 18.09
N GLN A 252 13.56 11.96 17.27
CA GLN A 252 14.85 11.30 17.10
C GLN A 252 15.92 12.16 17.74
N LYS A 253 16.80 11.56 18.54
CA LYS A 253 17.96 12.30 19.05
C LYS A 253 18.82 12.71 17.85
N LYS A 254 19.08 14.02 17.70
CA LYS A 254 20.05 14.53 16.73
C LYS A 254 21.45 14.04 17.08
#